data_AF-A0A0K8SHV8-F1
#
_entry.id   AF-A0A0K8SHV8-F1
#
_cell.length_a   1.000
_cell.length_b   1.000
_cell.length_c   1.000
_cell.angle_alpha   90.00
_cell.angle_beta   90.00
_cell.angle_gamma   90.00
#
_symmetry.space_group_name_H-M   'P 1'
#
loop_
_entity.id
_entity.type
_entity.pdbx_description
1 polymer ?
#
loop_
_entity_poly.entity_id
_entity_poly.type
_entity_poly.pdbx_seq_one_letter_code
_entity_poly.pdbx_strand_id
1 'polypeptide(L)'
;AQSDEMVERFNRTLYEILSKIVAEHQRDWDQRLPMALLAYRASTHKSTGFSPAMMLFGRELTVPADILTGVGPGSRSRTQYASELRKHLQETHDIARQNMQKVAVESKRRYDRRSREPRFQVGDE
;
A
#
# COMPACT_ATOMS: atom_id res chain seq x y z
N ALA A 1 12.92 13.03 -7.64
CA ALA A 1 11.52 13.35 -8.03
C ALA A 1 10.54 12.20 -7.75
N GLN A 2 10.71 10.97 -8.30
CA GLN A 2 9.78 9.85 -8.06
C GLN A 2 9.75 9.34 -6.59
N SER A 3 10.85 9.46 -5.84
CA SER A 3 10.91 9.02 -4.44
C SER A 3 10.03 9.86 -3.52
N ASP A 4 9.98 11.18 -3.72
CA ASP A 4 9.22 12.09 -2.85
C ASP A 4 7.72 11.84 -2.97
N GLU A 5 7.23 11.59 -4.19
CA GLU A 5 5.80 11.33 -4.42
C GLU A 5 5.32 10.05 -3.71
N MET A 6 6.18 9.02 -3.65
CA MET A 6 5.86 7.77 -2.95
C MET A 6 5.85 7.95 -1.42
N VAL A 7 6.79 8.74 -0.90
CA VAL A 7 6.84 9.11 0.52
C VAL A 7 5.63 9.96 0.91
N GLU A 8 5.25 10.92 0.07
CA GLU A 8 4.06 11.75 0.31
C GLU A 8 2.77 10.92 0.33
N ARG A 9 2.62 9.96 -0.60
CA ARG A 9 1.46 9.05 -0.60
C ARG A 9 1.45 8.18 0.65
N PHE A 10 2.61 7.64 1.04
CA PHE A 10 2.74 6.89 2.30
C PHE A 10 2.32 7.73 3.49
N ASN A 11 2.89 8.92 3.64
CA ASN A 11 2.59 9.82 4.75
C ASN A 11 1.10 10.18 4.77
N ARG A 12 0.49 10.47 3.61
CA ARG A 12 -0.95 10.75 3.52
C ARG A 12 -1.80 9.59 4.04
N THR A 13 -1.53 8.37 3.58
CA THR A 13 -2.27 7.19 4.07
C THR A 13 -2.04 6.97 5.57
N LEU A 14 -0.82 7.18 6.06
CA LEU A 14 -0.51 7.06 7.49
C LEU A 14 -1.29 8.09 8.32
N TYR A 15 -1.36 9.34 7.87
CA TYR A 15 -2.18 10.38 8.48
C TYR A 15 -3.67 10.03 8.46
N GLU A 16 -4.19 9.49 7.35
CA GLU A 16 -5.60 9.05 7.25
C GLU A 16 -5.94 7.90 8.19
N ILE A 17 -4.99 7.00 8.47
CA ILE A 17 -5.18 5.94 9.47
C ILE A 17 -5.14 6.54 10.87
N LEU A 18 -4.14 7.36 11.17
CA LEU A 18 -3.97 8.00 12.47
C LEU A 18 -5.18 8.86 12.85
N SER A 19 -5.70 9.66 11.91
CA SER A 19 -6.86 10.53 12.16
C SER A 19 -8.13 9.77 12.58
N LYS A 20 -8.21 8.46 12.29
CA LYS A 20 -9.33 7.61 12.67
C LYS A 20 -9.18 6.94 14.04
N ILE A 21 -7.95 6.80 14.53
CA ILE A 21 -7.65 6.01 15.74
C ILE A 21 -7.09 6.83 16.90
N VAL A 22 -6.66 8.06 16.62
CA VAL A 22 -6.19 9.03 17.60
C VAL A 22 -7.39 9.62 18.35
N ALA A 23 -7.23 9.88 19.65
CA ALA A 23 -8.27 10.48 20.47
C ALA A 23 -8.57 11.93 20.05
N GLU A 24 -9.72 12.46 20.46
CA GLU A 24 -10.17 13.82 20.09
C GLU A 24 -9.14 14.91 20.42
N HIS A 25 -8.39 14.73 21.51
CA HIS A 25 -7.36 15.69 21.94
C HIS A 25 -6.05 15.59 21.14
N GLN A 26 -5.89 14.60 20.25
CA GLN A 26 -4.75 14.39 19.35
C GLN A 26 -3.36 14.27 20.00
N ARG A 27 -3.30 13.86 21.27
CA ARG A 27 -2.04 13.79 22.05
C ARG A 27 -1.49 12.37 22.18
N ASP A 28 -2.24 11.37 21.75
CA ASP A 28 -1.86 9.95 21.82
C ASP A 28 -1.39 9.39 20.47
N TRP A 29 -1.12 10.25 19.48
CA TRP A 29 -0.74 9.83 18.13
C TRP A 29 0.51 8.94 18.08
N ASP A 30 1.48 9.21 18.95
CA ASP A 30 2.71 8.46 19.11
C ASP A 30 2.44 7.05 19.64
N GLN A 31 1.49 6.91 20.57
CA GLN A 31 1.05 5.63 21.11
C GLN A 31 0.21 4.82 20.09
N ARG A 32 -0.50 5.52 19.18
CA ARG A 32 -1.27 4.88 18.10
C ARG A 32 -0.43 4.51 16.88
N LEU A 33 0.74 5.13 16.71
CA LEU A 33 1.60 4.95 15.54
C LEU A 33 1.95 3.47 15.24
N PRO A 34 2.31 2.62 16.22
CA PRO A 34 2.58 1.21 15.95
C PRO A 34 1.38 0.48 15.35
N MET A 35 0.16 0.79 15.82
CA MET A 35 -1.07 0.21 15.33
C MET A 35 -1.39 0.69 13.91
N ALA A 36 -1.19 1.98 13.63
CA ALA A 36 -1.35 2.53 12.29
C ALA A 36 -0.39 1.89 11.28
N LEU A 37 0.88 1.70 11.66
CA LEU A 37 1.88 1.04 10.82
C LEU A 37 1.56 -0.44 10.60
N LEU A 38 1.05 -1.14 11.61
CA LEU A 38 0.60 -2.52 11.46
C LEU A 38 -0.56 -2.61 10.45
N ALA A 39 -1.58 -1.76 10.60
CA ALA A 39 -2.72 -1.70 9.69
C ALA A 39 -2.27 -1.41 8.26
N TYR A 40 -1.35 -0.45 8.06
CA TYR A 40 -0.77 -0.16 6.74
C TYR A 40 -0.06 -1.38 6.14
N ARG A 41 0.81 -2.04 6.90
CA ARG A 41 1.60 -3.18 6.41
C ARG A 41 0.77 -4.42 6.11
N ALA A 42 -0.32 -4.63 6.83
CA ALA A 42 -1.23 -5.77 6.65
C ALA A 42 -2.33 -5.51 5.61
N SER A 43 -2.54 -4.26 5.18
CA SER A 43 -3.61 -3.93 4.22
C SER A 43 -3.14 -4.07 2.78
N THR A 44 -3.97 -4.68 1.94
CA THR A 44 -3.72 -4.79 0.50
C THR A 44 -3.76 -3.42 -0.18
N HIS A 45 -2.69 -3.08 -0.89
CA HIS A 45 -2.64 -1.84 -1.65
C HIS A 45 -3.26 -2.02 -3.03
N LYS A 46 -4.11 -1.08 -3.44
CA LYS A 46 -4.80 -1.13 -4.75
C LYS A 46 -3.85 -1.10 -5.94
N SER A 47 -2.70 -0.42 -5.82
CA SER A 47 -1.73 -0.29 -6.91
C SER A 47 -0.97 -1.58 -7.19
N THR A 48 -0.66 -2.36 -6.16
CA THR A 48 0.12 -3.60 -6.28
C THR A 48 -0.79 -4.82 -6.28
N GLY A 49 -1.96 -4.75 -5.64
CA GLY A 49 -2.84 -5.89 -5.39
C GLY A 49 -2.42 -6.75 -4.19
N PHE A 50 -1.37 -6.34 -3.47
CA PHE A 50 -0.80 -7.07 -2.32
C PHE A 50 -0.53 -6.13 -1.14
N SER A 51 -0.46 -6.69 0.06
CA SER A 51 -0.01 -5.93 1.24
C SER A 51 1.50 -5.67 1.17
N PRO A 52 1.99 -4.59 1.82
CA PRO A 52 3.43 -4.38 1.97
C PRO A 52 4.14 -5.55 2.65
N ALA A 53 3.49 -6.21 3.61
CA ALA A 53 4.03 -7.38 4.28
C ALA A 53 4.21 -8.56 3.33
N MET A 54 3.23 -8.85 2.48
CA MET A 54 3.33 -9.87 1.46
C MET A 54 4.49 -9.57 0.50
N MET A 55 4.64 -8.32 0.06
CA MET A 55 5.73 -7.96 -0.86
C MET A 55 7.11 -8.02 -0.21
N LEU A 56 7.23 -7.73 1.08
CA LEU A 56 8.53 -7.69 1.77
C LEU A 56 8.94 -9.05 2.34
N PHE A 57 7.99 -9.80 2.87
CA PHE A 57 8.23 -11.05 3.61
C PHE A 57 7.68 -12.29 2.90
N GLY A 58 6.97 -12.13 1.78
CA GLY A 58 6.30 -13.20 1.04
C GLY A 58 5.23 -13.94 1.86
N ARG A 59 4.70 -13.29 2.90
CA ARG A 59 3.58 -13.76 3.70
C ARG A 59 2.85 -12.59 4.33
N GLU A 60 1.58 -12.79 4.64
CA GLU A 60 0.82 -11.83 5.44
C GLU A 60 1.28 -11.82 6.90
N LEU A 61 1.16 -10.65 7.55
CA LEU A 61 1.34 -10.55 8.99
C LEU A 61 0.12 -11.16 9.68
N THR A 62 0.36 -11.93 10.73
CA THR A 62 -0.71 -12.35 11.65
C THR A 62 -1.11 -11.16 12.50
N VAL A 63 -2.30 -10.63 12.29
CA VAL A 63 -2.89 -9.57 13.12
C VAL A 63 -3.81 -10.17 14.20
N PRO A 64 -4.15 -9.44 15.27
CA PRO A 64 -5.03 -9.95 16.31
C PRO A 64 -6.36 -10.52 15.79
N ALA A 65 -6.90 -9.95 14.71
CA ALA A 65 -8.11 -10.45 14.05
C ALA A 65 -7.93 -11.87 13.46
N ASP A 66 -6.74 -12.22 12.98
CA ASP A 66 -6.45 -13.55 12.42
C ASP A 66 -6.37 -14.62 13.52
N ILE A 67 -5.93 -14.23 14.71
CA ILE A 67 -5.88 -15.09 15.89
C ILE A 67 -7.30 -15.44 16.32
N LEU A 68 -8.21 -14.46 16.31
CA LEU A 68 -9.62 -14.67 16.62
C LEU A 68 -10.33 -15.57 15.60
N THR A 69 -9.88 -15.56 14.33
CA THR A 69 -10.44 -16.41 13.27
C THR A 69 -9.74 -17.76 13.12
N GLY A 70 -8.70 -18.03 13.92
CA GLY A 70 -7.99 -19.32 13.95
C GLY A 70 -7.06 -19.57 12.76
N VAL A 71 -6.71 -18.53 11.99
CA VAL A 71 -5.81 -18.64 10.85
C VAL A 71 -4.36 -18.56 11.35
N GLY A 72 -3.85 -19.67 11.86
CA GLY A 72 -2.44 -19.80 12.28
C GLY A 72 -1.52 -20.14 11.10
N PRO A 73 -0.24 -19.72 11.13
CA PRO A 73 0.73 -20.15 10.13
C PRO A 73 0.95 -21.66 10.24
N GLY A 74 0.56 -22.40 9.20
CA GLY A 74 0.81 -23.85 9.13
C GLY A 74 2.31 -24.15 9.21
N SER A 75 2.67 -25.20 9.98
CA SER A 75 4.05 -25.64 10.14
C SER A 75 4.63 -26.09 8.79
N ARG A 76 5.61 -25.35 8.26
CA ARG A 76 6.34 -25.71 7.02
C ARG A 76 7.82 -25.94 7.32
N SER A 77 8.42 -26.90 6.62
CA SER A 77 9.87 -27.12 6.64
C SER A 77 10.62 -25.88 6.15
N ARG A 78 11.72 -25.52 6.83
CA ARG A 78 12.49 -24.28 6.61
C ARG A 78 13.06 -24.15 5.19
N THR A 79 13.43 -25.27 4.55
CA THR A 79 14.01 -25.29 3.19
C THR A 79 12.96 -25.21 2.09
N GLN A 80 11.82 -25.89 2.26
CA GLN A 80 10.65 -25.75 1.38
C GLN A 80 10.11 -24.33 1.44
N TYR A 81 10.03 -23.75 2.65
CA TYR A 81 9.63 -22.36 2.85
C TYR A 81 10.52 -21.37 2.09
N ALA A 82 11.85 -21.53 2.13
CA ALA A 82 12.76 -20.59 1.44
C ALA A 82 12.62 -20.64 -0.10
N SER A 83 12.47 -21.85 -0.67
CA SER A 83 12.25 -22.04 -2.11
C SER A 83 10.90 -21.47 -2.57
N GLU A 84 9.83 -21.80 -1.84
CA GLU A 84 8.49 -21.27 -2.08
C GLU A 84 8.46 -19.76 -1.92
N LEU A 85 9.11 -19.22 -0.88
CA LEU A 85 9.20 -17.79 -0.61
C LEU A 85 9.84 -17.05 -1.79
N ARG A 86 10.96 -17.57 -2.33
CA ARG A 86 11.62 -16.95 -3.48
C ARG A 86 10.71 -16.92 -4.71
N LYS A 87 10.05 -18.05 -5.01
CA LYS A 87 9.10 -18.14 -6.12
C LYS A 87 7.92 -17.19 -5.92
N HIS A 88 7.33 -17.19 -4.73
CA HIS A 88 6.18 -16.38 -4.40
C HIS A 88 6.51 -14.89 -4.46
N LEU A 89 7.64 -14.45 -3.89
CA LEU A 89 8.09 -13.06 -3.99
C LEU A 89 8.27 -12.63 -5.45
N GLN A 90 8.86 -13.49 -6.29
CA GLN A 90 9.07 -13.17 -7.69
C GLN A 90 7.74 -13.01 -8.44
N GLU A 91 6.80 -13.94 -8.23
CA GLU A 91 5.44 -13.86 -8.80
C GLU A 91 4.69 -12.62 -8.30
N THR A 92 4.70 -12.34 -6.99
CA THR A 92 4.09 -11.16 -6.37
C THR A 92 4.66 -9.87 -6.97
N HIS A 93 5.99 -9.77 -7.11
CA HIS A 93 6.62 -8.58 -7.69
C HIS A 93 6.30 -8.40 -9.17
N ASP A 94 6.25 -9.48 -9.95
CA ASP A 94 5.92 -9.40 -11.38
C ASP A 94 4.46 -8.97 -11.58
N ILE A 95 3.52 -9.52 -10.81
CA ILE A 95 2.11 -9.10 -10.83
C ILE A 95 2.00 -7.63 -10.38
N ALA A 96 2.67 -7.25 -9.29
CA ALA A 96 2.65 -5.86 -8.81
C ALA A 96 3.19 -4.89 -9.87
N ARG A 97 4.26 -5.25 -10.59
CA ARG A 97 4.81 -4.44 -11.68
C ARG A 97 3.80 -4.27 -12.81
N GLN A 98 3.12 -5.34 -13.21
CA GLN A 98 2.06 -5.27 -14.23
C GLN A 98 0.89 -4.37 -13.80
N ASN A 99 0.46 -4.48 -12.53
CA ASN A 99 -0.61 -3.66 -11.98
C ASN A 99 -0.21 -2.18 -11.94
N MET A 100 1.00 -1.86 -11.47
CA MET A 100 1.52 -0.50 -11.46
C MET A 100 1.63 0.10 -12.87
N GLN A 101 2.05 -0.67 -13.86
CA GLN A 101 2.09 -0.22 -15.26
C GLN A 101 0.69 0.11 -15.78
N LYS A 102 -0.31 -0.74 -15.53
CA LYS A 102 -1.70 -0.48 -15.90
C LYS A 102 -2.22 0.80 -15.24
N VAL A 103 -2.03 0.94 -13.93
CA VAL A 103 -2.43 2.13 -13.17
C VAL A 103 -1.73 3.39 -13.68
N ALA A 104 -0.44 3.32 -14.04
CA ALA A 104 0.30 4.44 -14.60
C ALA A 104 -0.29 4.89 -15.95
N VAL A 105 -0.59 3.93 -16.84
CA VAL A 105 -1.23 4.22 -18.15
C VAL A 105 -2.61 4.86 -17.97
N GLU A 106 -3.43 4.33 -17.07
CA GLU A 106 -4.75 4.89 -16.77
C GLU A 106 -4.67 6.29 -16.15
N SER A 107 -3.72 6.48 -15.23
CA SER A 107 -3.46 7.78 -14.60
C SER A 107 -3.07 8.83 -15.64
N LYS A 108 -2.17 8.47 -16.56
CA LYS A 108 -1.77 9.33 -17.68
C LYS A 108 -2.96 9.68 -18.58
N ARG A 109 -3.74 8.68 -19.03
CA ARG A 109 -4.94 8.91 -19.86
C ARG A 109 -5.94 9.85 -19.17
N ARG A 110 -6.14 9.67 -17.87
CA ARG A 110 -7.06 10.50 -17.07
C ARG A 110 -6.55 11.94 -16.94
N TYR A 111 -5.25 12.12 -16.73
CA TYR A 111 -4.60 13.43 -16.71
C TYR A 111 -4.70 14.12 -18.08
N ASP A 112 -4.31 13.44 -19.16
CA ASP A 112 -4.36 13.98 -20.52
C ASP A 112 -5.78 14.42 -20.90
N ARG A 113 -6.79 13.61 -20.56
CA ARG A 113 -8.22 13.95 -20.76
C ARG A 113 -8.65 15.18 -19.95
N ARG A 114 -8.13 15.35 -18.72
CA ARG A 114 -8.47 16.47 -17.83
C ARG A 114 -7.69 17.74 -18.16
N SER A 115 -6.54 17.61 -18.82
CA SER A 115 -5.70 18.74 -19.26
C SER A 115 -6.18 19.42 -20.56
N ARG A 116 -7.11 18.79 -21.29
CA ARG A 116 -7.76 19.39 -22.47
C ARG A 116 -8.95 20.25 -22.05
N GLU A 117 -8.67 21.41 -21.47
CA GLU A 117 -9.41 22.69 -21.48
C GLU A 117 -8.84 23.57 -20.36
N PRO A 118 -8.21 24.71 -20.69
CA PRO A 118 -8.97 25.91 -21.08
C PRO A 118 -8.64 26.39 -22.50
N ARG A 119 -9.67 26.74 -23.27
CA ARG A 119 -9.52 27.66 -24.41
C ARG A 119 -9.33 29.05 -23.84
N PHE A 120 -8.08 29.48 -23.66
CA PHE A 120 -7.81 30.90 -23.48
C PHE A 120 -8.04 31.60 -24.81
N GLN A 121 -8.95 32.57 -24.85
CA GLN A 121 -9.03 33.50 -25.96
C GLN A 121 -8.08 34.67 -25.68
N VAL A 122 -7.57 35.29 -26.75
CA VAL A 122 -6.72 36.48 -26.63
C VAL A 122 -7.52 37.58 -25.92
N GLY A 123 -7.23 37.82 -24.64
CA GLY A 123 -7.94 38.79 -23.79
C GLY A 123 -8.34 38.30 -22.40
N ASP A 124 -8.12 37.05 -22.04
CA ASP A 124 -8.34 36.57 -20.67
C ASP A 124 -7.18 37.01 -19.74
N GLU A 125 -7.42 37.99 -18.86
CA GLU A 125 -6.61 38.29 -17.66
C GLU A 125 -7.08 37.49 -16.44
#